data_AF-A0A2N1P9B8-F1
#
_entry.id   AF-A0A2N1P9B8-F1
#
_cell.length_a   1.000
_cell.length_b   1.000
_cell.length_c   1.000
_cell.angle_alpha   90.00
_cell.angle_beta   90.00
_cell.angle_gamma   90.00
#
_symmetry.space_group_name_H-M   'P 1'
#
loop_
_entity.id
_entity.type
_entity.pdbx_description
1 polymer ?
#
loop_
_entity_poly.entity_id
_entity_poly.type
_entity_poly.pdbx_seq_one_letter_code
_entity_poly.pdbx_strand_id
1 'polypeptide(L)'
;MIKIAIPKLKNRVAPCFEAASSFTVAVADNNRLISQKTVHCSGSEGYHRVRLMKLHDIDMVLCNGIGGFYSDLLHTMGLRIIGNLNGGISRVLRLYLSGALKLSESNPDISTRMSGTSLDELISWSRELFERNGYCVNPGPGRDSFLIDLVAEMICPVCGEKIRVAICCGAHTYRPDQEIREFHYTAKSEYNARVFISPTNPAAERFCREYGIEFIRSDKVGSDASDSSRQTIPILSGPIEGHEKVFES
;
A
#
# COMPACT_ATOMS: atom_id res chain seq x y z
N MET A 1 -14.23 2.93 -18.63
CA MET A 1 -14.75 3.06 -17.26
C MET A 1 -13.73 3.73 -16.35
N ILE A 2 -14.16 4.68 -15.52
CA ILE A 2 -13.32 5.44 -14.58
C ILE A 2 -13.92 5.40 -13.17
N LYS A 3 -13.08 5.24 -12.14
CA LYS A 3 -13.44 5.32 -10.72
C LYS A 3 -13.01 6.67 -10.14
N ILE A 4 -13.97 7.35 -9.53
CA ILE A 4 -13.83 8.72 -9.04
C ILE A 4 -14.08 8.72 -7.53
N ALA A 5 -13.20 9.35 -6.77
CA ALA A 5 -13.40 9.60 -5.35
C ALA A 5 -13.71 11.07 -5.07
N ILE A 6 -14.71 11.32 -4.24
CA ILE A 6 -15.07 12.66 -3.76
C ILE A 6 -14.98 12.66 -2.23
N PRO A 7 -13.99 13.34 -1.62
CA PRO A 7 -13.87 13.42 -0.17
C PRO A 7 -15.09 14.13 0.41
N LYS A 8 -15.67 13.57 1.45
CA LYS A 8 -16.98 13.93 1.98
C LYS A 8 -16.93 14.25 3.47
N LEU A 9 -17.55 15.37 3.82
CA LEU A 9 -17.89 15.74 5.19
C LEU A 9 -19.38 16.07 5.24
N LYS A 10 -20.15 15.26 6.00
CA LYS A 10 -21.62 15.25 5.93
C LYS A 10 -22.06 15.02 4.47
N ASN A 11 -22.96 15.80 3.88
CA ASN A 11 -23.42 15.60 2.49
C ASN A 11 -22.77 16.54 1.46
N ARG A 12 -21.55 17.01 1.74
CA ARG A 12 -20.83 17.99 0.92
C ARG A 12 -19.39 17.55 0.68
N VAL A 13 -18.76 18.14 -0.34
CA VAL A 13 -17.32 18.01 -0.55
C VAL A 13 -16.60 18.51 0.71
N ALA A 14 -15.66 17.72 1.22
CA ALA A 14 -14.88 18.09 2.39
C ALA A 14 -13.99 19.33 2.09
N PRO A 15 -13.72 20.19 3.08
CA PRO A 15 -12.92 21.39 2.87
C PRO A 15 -11.50 21.06 2.39
N CYS A 16 -10.90 19.99 2.92
CA CYS A 16 -9.65 19.40 2.43
C CYS A 16 -9.80 17.87 2.34
N PHE A 17 -9.03 17.24 1.46
CA PHE A 17 -8.95 15.79 1.30
C PHE A 17 -8.72 15.07 2.64
N GLU A 18 -7.73 15.53 3.40
CA GLU A 18 -7.31 14.98 4.69
C GLU A 18 -8.35 15.15 5.81
N ALA A 19 -9.30 16.08 5.65
CA ALA A 19 -10.37 16.33 6.60
C ALA A 19 -11.64 15.48 6.35
N ALA A 20 -11.64 14.64 5.30
CA ALA A 20 -12.80 13.85 4.95
C ALA A 20 -13.13 12.77 5.99
N SER A 21 -14.40 12.64 6.34
CA SER A 21 -14.94 11.55 7.19
C SER A 21 -15.29 10.28 6.39
N SER A 22 -15.52 10.45 5.09
CA SER A 22 -15.83 9.39 4.14
C SER A 22 -15.52 9.87 2.72
N PHE A 23 -15.57 8.96 1.76
CA PHE A 23 -15.49 9.23 0.34
C PHE A 23 -16.75 8.74 -0.35
N THR A 24 -17.22 9.51 -1.33
CA THR A 24 -18.09 8.97 -2.36
C THR A 24 -17.21 8.35 -3.44
N VAL A 25 -17.34 7.06 -3.68
CA VAL A 25 -16.69 6.36 -4.78
C VAL A 25 -17.73 6.12 -5.87
N ALA A 26 -17.54 6.77 -7.01
CA ALA A 26 -18.41 6.69 -8.17
C ALA A 26 -17.70 5.96 -9.31
N VAL A 27 -18.41 5.09 -10.01
CA VAL A 27 -17.95 4.44 -11.23
C VAL A 27 -18.70 5.08 -12.40
N ALA A 28 -17.97 5.62 -13.36
CA ALA A 28 -18.54 6.25 -14.54
C ALA A 28 -18.02 5.59 -15.82
N ASP A 29 -18.85 5.56 -16.85
CA ASP A 29 -18.48 5.10 -18.18
C ASP A 29 -19.15 5.97 -19.24
N ASN A 30 -18.39 6.42 -20.25
CA ASN A 30 -18.88 7.33 -21.30
C ASN A 30 -19.72 8.50 -20.76
N ASN A 31 -19.19 9.22 -19.76
CA ASN A 31 -19.86 10.36 -19.10
C ASN A 31 -21.19 10.03 -18.40
N ARG A 32 -21.45 8.75 -18.13
CA ARG A 32 -22.63 8.30 -17.40
C ARG A 32 -22.22 7.66 -16.08
N LEU A 33 -22.94 7.99 -15.01
CA LEU A 33 -22.79 7.31 -13.72
C LEU A 33 -23.34 5.88 -13.82
N ILE A 34 -22.50 4.90 -13.49
CA ILE A 34 -22.85 3.48 -13.47
C ILE A 34 -23.21 3.04 -12.05
N SER A 35 -22.38 3.39 -11.06
CA SER A 35 -22.64 3.09 -9.66
C SER A 35 -22.00 4.10 -8.73
N GLN A 36 -22.49 4.15 -7.49
CA GLN A 36 -21.95 5.01 -6.45
C GLN A 36 -22.07 4.31 -5.10
N LYS A 37 -21.02 4.39 -4.29
CA LYS A 37 -21.01 3.92 -2.89
C LYS A 37 -20.33 4.93 -1.98
N THR A 38 -20.61 4.84 -0.68
CA THR A 38 -19.86 5.58 0.35
C THR A 38 -18.83 4.64 0.97
N VAL A 39 -17.59 5.13 1.11
CA VAL A 39 -16.51 4.45 1.82
C VAL A 39 -16.17 5.30 3.04
N HIS A 40 -16.30 4.73 4.23
CA HIS A 40 -15.98 5.45 5.47
C HIS A 40 -14.48 5.44 5.74
N CYS A 41 -13.97 6.51 6.34
CA CYS A 41 -12.59 6.57 6.82
C CYS A 41 -12.61 6.48 8.34
N SER A 42 -12.02 5.43 8.89
CA SER A 42 -11.63 5.37 10.30
C SER A 42 -10.22 5.99 10.43
N GLY A 43 -10.03 6.84 11.43
CA GLY A 43 -8.73 7.43 11.75
C GLY A 43 -8.53 8.90 11.37
N SER A 44 -7.62 9.55 12.08
CA SER A 44 -7.31 10.98 12.01
C SER A 44 -6.27 11.35 10.94
N GLU A 45 -5.59 10.39 10.33
CA GLU A 45 -4.41 10.67 9.49
C GLU A 45 -4.72 10.68 7.98
N GLY A 46 -4.24 11.69 7.26
CA GLY A 46 -4.47 11.83 5.82
C GLY A 46 -3.87 10.70 4.97
N TYR A 47 -2.85 9.99 5.47
CA TYR A 47 -2.21 8.88 4.75
C TYR A 47 -3.15 7.67 4.55
N HIS A 48 -4.00 7.37 5.54
CA HIS A 48 -5.02 6.34 5.41
C HIS A 48 -5.97 6.62 4.24
N ARG A 49 -6.24 7.89 3.95
CA ARG A 49 -7.11 8.30 2.85
C ARG A 49 -6.44 8.10 1.50
N VAL A 50 -5.14 8.34 1.40
CA VAL A 50 -4.38 8.04 0.19
C VAL A 50 -4.37 6.53 -0.08
N ARG A 51 -4.17 5.72 0.97
CA ARG A 51 -4.28 4.25 0.88
C ARG A 51 -5.66 3.77 0.42
N LEU A 52 -6.74 4.40 0.91
CA LEU A 52 -8.11 4.10 0.43
C LEU A 52 -8.29 4.38 -1.06
N MET A 53 -7.60 5.37 -1.63
CA MET A 53 -7.67 5.63 -3.07
C MET A 53 -7.10 4.45 -3.85
N LYS A 54 -5.98 3.89 -3.39
CA LYS A 54 -5.41 2.68 -3.97
C LYS A 54 -6.34 1.47 -3.83
N LEU A 55 -6.82 1.20 -2.61
CA LEU A 55 -7.65 0.02 -2.31
C LEU A 55 -8.93 -0.06 -3.15
N HIS A 56 -9.41 1.08 -3.62
CA HIS A 56 -10.60 1.16 -4.46
C HIS A 56 -10.31 1.37 -5.95
N ASP A 57 -9.03 1.29 -6.36
CA ASP A 57 -8.50 1.57 -7.70
C ASP A 57 -9.04 2.89 -8.25
N ILE A 58 -8.98 3.93 -7.43
CA ILE A 58 -9.46 5.26 -7.82
C ILE A 58 -8.53 5.82 -8.90
N ASP A 59 -9.11 6.31 -10.00
CA ASP A 59 -8.37 6.96 -11.09
C ASP A 59 -8.31 8.48 -10.91
N MET A 60 -9.33 9.05 -10.24
CA MET A 60 -9.50 10.49 -10.11
C MET A 60 -10.06 10.91 -8.75
N VAL A 61 -9.52 11.97 -8.17
CA VAL A 61 -10.02 12.62 -6.96
C VAL A 61 -10.60 13.99 -7.32
N LEU A 62 -11.85 14.23 -6.90
CA LEU A 62 -12.53 15.53 -7.02
C LEU A 62 -12.63 16.16 -5.62
N CYS A 63 -11.85 17.20 -5.33
CA CYS A 63 -11.76 17.78 -3.99
C CYS A 63 -11.87 19.31 -3.99
N ASN A 64 -12.06 19.88 -2.80
CA ASN A 64 -11.91 21.32 -2.59
C ASN A 64 -10.41 21.65 -2.46
N GLY A 65 -9.85 21.46 -1.27
CA GLY A 65 -8.41 21.53 -1.02
C GLY A 65 -7.77 20.16 -0.87
N ILE A 66 -6.44 20.11 -1.03
CA ILE A 66 -5.59 18.99 -0.64
C ILE A 66 -4.23 19.55 -0.24
N GLY A 67 -3.66 19.08 0.88
CA GLY A 67 -2.29 19.43 1.24
C GLY A 67 -1.30 18.95 0.18
N GLY A 68 -0.31 19.78 -0.18
CA GLY A 68 0.65 19.49 -1.26
C GLY A 68 1.31 18.11 -1.15
N PHE A 69 1.70 17.73 0.07
CA PHE A 69 2.21 16.39 0.37
C PHE A 69 1.30 15.24 -0.10
N TYR A 70 -0.02 15.33 0.15
CA TYR A 70 -0.96 14.30 -0.28
C TYR A 70 -1.24 14.35 -1.78
N SER A 71 -1.18 15.56 -2.37
CA SER A 71 -1.29 15.74 -3.81
C SER A 71 -0.15 15.03 -4.54
N ASP A 72 1.10 15.26 -4.11
CA ASP A 72 2.30 14.64 -4.69
C ASP A 72 2.25 13.12 -4.61
N LEU A 73 1.78 12.59 -3.47
CA LEU A 73 1.64 11.16 -3.27
C LEU A 73 0.59 10.54 -4.21
N LEU A 74 -0.58 11.15 -4.33
CA LEU A 74 -1.63 10.69 -5.24
C LEU A 74 -1.17 10.77 -6.70
N HIS A 75 -0.47 11.83 -7.10
CA HIS A 75 0.10 11.95 -8.44
C HIS A 75 1.16 10.88 -8.73
N THR A 76 2.03 10.59 -7.76
CA THR A 76 3.04 9.52 -7.88
C THR A 76 2.39 8.16 -8.07
N MET A 77 1.18 7.96 -7.52
CA MET A 77 0.37 6.75 -7.72
C MET A 77 -0.39 6.74 -9.06
N GLY A 78 -0.24 7.76 -9.90
CA GLY A 78 -0.93 7.88 -11.19
C GLY A 78 -2.34 8.45 -11.11
N LEU A 79 -2.78 8.95 -9.95
CA LEU A 79 -4.11 9.52 -9.80
C LEU A 79 -4.16 10.96 -10.33
N ARG A 80 -5.29 11.30 -10.95
CA ARG A 80 -5.60 12.66 -11.38
C ARG A 80 -6.40 13.39 -10.30
N ILE A 81 -6.17 14.69 -10.16
CA ILE A 81 -6.85 15.51 -9.16
C ILE A 81 -7.52 16.70 -9.84
N ILE A 82 -8.77 16.96 -9.47
CA ILE A 82 -9.46 18.22 -9.77
C ILE A 82 -9.78 18.90 -8.45
N GLY A 83 -9.11 20.02 -8.19
CA GLY A 83 -9.27 20.83 -6.99
C GLY A 83 -10.29 21.95 -7.14
N ASN A 84 -10.42 22.76 -6.07
CA ASN A 84 -11.25 23.96 -5.98
C ASN A 84 -12.77 23.70 -6.16
N LEU A 85 -13.22 22.48 -5.88
CA LEU A 85 -14.62 22.09 -6.01
C LEU A 85 -15.38 22.31 -4.71
N ASN A 86 -16.53 22.98 -4.80
CA ASN A 86 -17.36 23.29 -3.64
C ASN A 86 -18.81 22.88 -3.84
N GLY A 87 -19.48 22.52 -2.74
CA GLY A 87 -20.91 22.24 -2.70
C GLY A 87 -21.26 20.77 -2.49
N GLY A 88 -22.44 20.38 -2.99
CA GLY A 88 -22.97 19.02 -2.83
C GLY A 88 -22.31 18.03 -3.78
N ILE A 89 -22.15 16.78 -3.33
CA ILE A 89 -21.52 15.69 -4.08
C ILE A 89 -22.17 15.50 -5.46
N SER A 90 -23.51 15.44 -5.52
CA SER A 90 -24.25 15.24 -6.78
C SER A 90 -24.04 16.37 -7.78
N ARG A 91 -23.83 17.60 -7.30
CA ARG A 91 -23.52 18.75 -8.18
C ARG A 91 -22.14 18.57 -8.80
N VAL A 92 -21.14 18.25 -7.99
CA VAL A 92 -19.76 18.06 -8.46
C VAL A 92 -19.65 16.91 -9.45
N LEU A 93 -20.28 15.77 -9.13
CA LEU A 93 -20.29 14.62 -10.03
C LEU A 93 -20.97 14.93 -11.36
N ARG A 94 -22.10 15.67 -11.35
CA ARG A 94 -22.76 16.12 -12.57
C ARG A 94 -21.87 17.03 -13.42
N LEU A 95 -21.19 18.00 -12.80
CA LEU A 95 -20.28 18.91 -13.51
C LEU A 95 -19.09 18.17 -14.12
N TYR A 96 -18.57 17.15 -13.42
CA TYR A 96 -17.53 16.28 -13.95
C TYR A 96 -18.02 15.53 -15.19
N LEU A 97 -19.16 14.83 -15.06
CA LEU A 97 -19.74 14.02 -16.14
C LEU A 97 -20.14 14.86 -17.36
N SER A 98 -20.52 16.12 -17.18
CA SER A 98 -20.81 17.03 -18.29
C SER A 98 -19.56 17.61 -18.96
N GLY A 99 -18.35 17.30 -18.47
CA GLY A 99 -17.09 17.89 -18.96
C GLY A 99 -16.89 19.36 -18.58
N ALA A 100 -17.66 19.89 -17.62
CA ALA A 100 -17.58 21.28 -17.21
C ALA A 100 -16.40 21.55 -16.25
N LEU A 101 -15.80 20.50 -15.68
CA LEU A 101 -14.62 20.60 -14.82
C LEU A 101 -13.35 20.38 -15.66
N LYS A 102 -12.37 21.28 -15.52
CA LYS A 102 -11.05 21.17 -16.12
C LYS A 102 -10.05 20.60 -15.10
N LEU A 103 -9.10 19.82 -15.58
CA LEU A 103 -7.92 19.44 -14.78
C LEU A 103 -7.11 20.70 -14.47
N SER A 104 -6.62 20.84 -13.23
CA SER A 104 -5.68 21.91 -12.91
C SER A 104 -4.32 21.60 -13.55
N GLU A 105 -3.78 22.54 -14.32
CA GLU A 105 -2.52 22.39 -15.08
C GLU A 105 -1.24 22.36 -14.22
N SER A 106 -1.35 22.30 -12.89
CA SER A 106 -0.20 22.09 -12.01
C SER A 106 0.23 20.62 -12.01
N ASN A 107 0.69 20.12 -13.15
CA ASN A 107 1.55 18.94 -13.19
C ASN A 107 2.98 19.43 -12.92
N PRO A 108 3.59 19.15 -11.75
CA PRO A 108 5.04 19.07 -11.75
C PRO A 108 5.42 17.99 -12.78
N ASP A 109 6.27 18.36 -13.74
CA ASP A 109 6.73 17.54 -14.86
C ASP A 109 6.81 16.04 -14.51
N ILE A 110 5.79 15.28 -14.93
CA ILE A 110 5.67 13.81 -14.79
C ILE A 110 6.71 13.10 -15.71
N SER A 111 7.61 13.86 -16.34
CA SER A 111 8.66 13.34 -17.20
C SER A 111 9.90 12.87 -16.42
N THR A 112 9.98 13.11 -15.11
CA THR A 112 11.17 12.77 -14.32
C THR A 112 10.87 11.75 -13.22
N ARG A 113 11.20 10.49 -13.52
CA ARG A 113 11.39 9.30 -12.64
C ARG A 113 10.16 8.39 -12.46
N MET A 114 10.25 7.07 -12.59
CA MET A 114 11.37 6.16 -12.86
C MET A 114 10.80 4.80 -13.30
N SER A 115 11.54 4.10 -14.14
CA SER A 115 11.49 2.66 -14.37
C SER A 115 11.59 1.89 -13.03
N GLY A 116 10.45 1.68 -12.36
CA GLY A 116 10.35 0.90 -11.13
C GLY A 116 9.42 -0.28 -11.33
N THR A 117 9.76 -1.41 -10.70
CA THR A 117 8.89 -2.59 -10.59
C THR A 117 7.53 -2.16 -10.04
N SER A 118 6.46 -2.46 -10.77
CA SER A 118 5.09 -2.20 -10.31
C SER A 118 4.78 -2.98 -9.02
N LEU A 119 3.77 -2.55 -8.26
CA LEU A 119 3.36 -3.32 -7.06
C LEU A 119 3.00 -4.76 -7.45
N ASP A 120 2.27 -4.96 -8.54
CA ASP A 120 1.80 -6.30 -8.94
C ASP A 120 2.99 -7.21 -9.29
N GLU A 121 4.01 -6.67 -9.96
CA GLU A 121 5.27 -7.38 -10.19
C GLU A 121 6.00 -7.68 -8.89
N LEU A 122 6.05 -6.74 -7.94
CA LEU A 122 6.69 -6.93 -6.64
C LEU A 122 5.97 -8.00 -5.80
N ILE A 123 4.63 -8.00 -5.80
CA ILE A 123 3.81 -9.02 -5.14
C ILE A 123 4.04 -10.39 -5.77
N SER A 124 4.01 -10.45 -7.10
CA SER A 124 4.21 -11.70 -7.85
C SER A 124 5.60 -12.29 -7.58
N TRP A 125 6.63 -11.44 -7.62
CA TRP A 125 7.98 -11.81 -7.28
C TRP A 125 8.13 -12.28 -5.83
N SER A 126 7.53 -11.56 -4.88
CA SER A 126 7.58 -11.90 -3.46
C SER A 126 6.95 -13.26 -3.18
N ARG A 127 5.81 -13.53 -3.83
CA ARG A 127 5.17 -14.85 -3.78
C ARG A 127 6.11 -15.95 -4.26
N GLU A 128 6.69 -15.80 -5.46
CA GLU A 128 7.60 -16.79 -6.02
C GLU A 128 8.83 -17.02 -5.13
N LEU A 129 9.39 -15.96 -4.55
CA LEU A 129 10.51 -16.04 -3.64
C LEU A 129 10.20 -16.96 -2.45
N PHE A 130 9.07 -16.73 -1.77
CA PHE A 130 8.67 -17.53 -0.61
C PHE A 130 8.26 -18.95 -0.98
N GLU A 131 7.51 -19.14 -2.07
CA GLU A 131 7.06 -20.46 -2.53
C GLU A 131 8.25 -21.37 -2.90
N ARG A 132 9.26 -20.84 -3.61
CA ARG A 132 10.50 -21.59 -3.93
C ARG A 132 11.32 -21.98 -2.70
N ASN A 133 11.06 -21.33 -1.56
CA ASN A 133 11.73 -21.58 -0.28
C ASN A 133 10.86 -22.37 0.70
N GLY A 134 9.81 -23.03 0.21
CA GLY A 134 9.02 -23.99 0.99
C GLY A 134 7.87 -23.39 1.81
N TYR A 135 7.52 -22.13 1.58
CA TYR A 135 6.35 -21.50 2.19
C TYR A 135 5.09 -21.70 1.36
N CYS A 136 3.95 -21.91 2.02
CA CYS A 136 2.63 -21.73 1.44
C CYS A 136 2.25 -20.25 1.50
N VAL A 137 2.07 -19.60 0.35
CA VAL A 137 1.81 -18.15 0.28
C VAL A 137 0.37 -17.86 -0.11
N ASN A 138 -0.32 -17.08 0.73
CA ASN A 138 -1.68 -16.61 0.49
C ASN A 138 -1.70 -15.08 0.34
N PRO A 139 -2.67 -14.51 -0.38
CA PRO A 139 -2.95 -13.08 -0.28
C PRO A 139 -3.16 -12.67 1.19
N GLY A 140 -2.78 -11.45 1.53
CA GLY A 140 -3.06 -10.91 2.85
C GLY A 140 -4.55 -10.88 3.21
N PRO A 141 -4.89 -10.55 4.47
CA PRO A 141 -6.27 -10.50 4.99
C PRO A 141 -7.19 -9.48 4.28
N GLY A 142 -6.70 -8.77 3.26
CA GLY A 142 -7.51 -7.90 2.41
C GLY A 142 -7.80 -6.55 3.05
N ARG A 143 -9.03 -6.06 2.90
CA ARG A 143 -9.43 -4.66 3.16
C ARG A 143 -9.18 -4.17 4.60
N ASP A 144 -9.01 -5.09 5.55
CA ASP A 144 -8.87 -4.78 6.98
C ASP A 144 -7.40 -4.66 7.43
N SER A 145 -6.44 -5.17 6.65
CA SER A 145 -5.00 -5.00 6.90
C SER A 145 -4.24 -4.92 5.58
N PHE A 146 -4.44 -3.78 4.91
CA PHE A 146 -3.87 -3.45 3.60
C PHE A 146 -2.34 -3.29 3.59
N LEU A 147 -1.69 -3.42 4.75
CA LEU A 147 -0.22 -3.38 4.90
C LEU A 147 0.43 -4.74 4.74
N ILE A 148 -0.40 -5.79 4.75
CA ILE A 148 0.04 -7.16 4.57
C ILE A 148 -0.44 -7.56 3.17
N ASP A 149 0.46 -7.50 2.19
CA ASP A 149 0.15 -7.90 0.82
C ASP A 149 0.06 -9.43 0.70
N LEU A 150 0.92 -10.13 1.44
CA LEU A 150 1.01 -11.58 1.45
C LEU A 150 1.16 -12.11 2.88
N VAL A 151 0.65 -13.32 3.10
CA VAL A 151 0.93 -14.13 4.28
C VAL A 151 1.61 -15.40 3.82
N ALA A 152 2.83 -15.63 4.28
CA ALA A 152 3.58 -16.85 4.02
C ALA A 152 3.60 -17.72 5.27
N GLU A 153 3.36 -19.02 5.10
CA GLU A 153 3.29 -19.97 6.20
C GLU A 153 4.14 -21.21 5.92
N MET A 154 4.83 -21.72 6.93
CA MET A 154 5.56 -22.99 6.84
C MET A 154 5.55 -23.72 8.19
N ILE A 155 5.91 -25.00 8.18
CA ILE A 155 6.14 -25.75 9.42
C ILE A 155 7.60 -25.58 9.83
N CYS A 156 7.84 -25.16 11.06
CA CYS A 156 9.18 -25.03 11.60
C CYS A 156 9.86 -26.41 11.64
N PRO A 157 11.02 -26.60 10.99
CA PRO A 157 11.68 -27.89 10.93
C PRO A 157 12.28 -28.35 12.28
N VAL A 158 12.40 -27.44 13.26
CA VAL A 158 12.97 -27.74 14.58
C VAL A 158 11.89 -28.10 15.60
N CYS A 159 10.83 -27.29 15.72
CA CYS A 159 9.80 -27.52 16.74
C CYS A 159 8.49 -28.12 16.19
N GLY A 160 8.31 -28.19 14.87
CA GLY A 160 7.08 -28.70 14.25
C GLY A 160 5.89 -27.72 14.29
N GLU A 161 6.04 -26.56 14.94
CA GLU A 161 5.00 -25.53 15.02
C GLU A 161 4.95 -24.67 13.75
N LYS A 162 3.77 -24.10 13.48
CA LYS A 162 3.54 -23.27 12.30
C LYS A 162 4.17 -21.88 12.47
N ILE A 163 4.96 -21.47 11.48
CA ILE A 163 5.47 -20.10 11.34
C ILE A 163 4.55 -19.34 10.39
N ARG A 164 4.09 -18.16 10.80
CA ARG A 164 3.33 -17.22 9.99
C ARG A 164 4.13 -15.94 9.79
N VAL A 165 4.30 -15.55 8.54
CA VAL A 165 5.09 -14.37 8.13
C VAL A 165 4.16 -13.38 7.45
N ALA A 166 4.07 -12.17 7.99
CA ALA A 166 3.43 -11.05 7.31
C ALA A 166 4.43 -10.41 6.33
N ILE A 167 4.01 -10.12 5.11
CA ILE A 167 4.86 -9.55 4.07
C ILE A 167 4.23 -8.25 3.55
N CYS A 168 4.99 -7.16 3.60
CA CYS A 168 4.65 -5.87 3.00
C CYS A 168 5.55 -5.61 1.79
N CYS A 169 4.95 -5.44 0.61
CA CYS A 169 5.60 -5.08 -0.64
C CYS A 169 5.59 -3.55 -0.76
N GLY A 170 6.65 -2.90 -0.29
CA GLY A 170 6.83 -1.46 -0.18
C GLY A 170 6.97 -0.70 -1.50
N ALA A 171 6.14 -1.01 -2.50
CA ALA A 171 6.07 -0.30 -3.78
C ALA A 171 5.42 1.10 -3.68
N HIS A 172 5.15 1.61 -2.46
CA HIS A 172 4.47 2.88 -2.19
C HIS A 172 5.26 3.88 -1.35
N THR A 173 6.57 3.67 -1.22
CA THR A 173 7.37 4.32 -0.19
C THR A 173 7.76 5.77 -0.51
N TYR A 174 6.85 6.72 -0.33
CA TYR A 174 7.21 8.14 -0.12
C TYR A 174 7.57 8.43 1.36
N ARG A 175 7.04 7.63 2.31
CA ARG A 175 7.33 7.70 3.76
C ARG A 175 7.50 6.29 4.34
N PRO A 176 8.66 5.65 4.09
CA PRO A 176 8.90 4.29 4.58
C PRO A 176 8.81 4.19 6.11
N ASP A 177 9.13 5.27 6.84
CA ASP A 177 9.01 5.34 8.30
C ASP A 177 7.59 5.03 8.81
N GLN A 178 6.59 5.69 8.24
CA GLN A 178 5.20 5.51 8.67
C GLN A 178 4.67 4.17 8.21
N GLU A 179 4.98 3.76 6.98
CA GLU A 179 4.52 2.49 6.44
C GLU A 179 5.03 1.31 7.25
N ILE A 180 6.34 1.29 7.55
CA ILE A 180 7.00 0.25 8.34
C ILE A 180 6.47 0.25 9.78
N ARG A 181 6.29 1.42 10.39
CA ARG A 181 5.74 1.55 11.75
C ARG A 181 4.33 0.97 11.83
N GLU A 182 3.44 1.35 10.91
CA GLU A 182 2.07 0.83 10.90
C GLU A 182 2.07 -0.68 10.60
N PHE A 183 2.93 -1.14 9.69
CA PHE A 183 3.06 -2.55 9.36
C PHE A 183 3.51 -3.36 10.58
N HIS A 184 4.50 -2.88 11.32
CA HIS A 184 4.92 -3.45 12.59
C HIS A 184 3.74 -3.57 13.57
N TYR A 185 3.02 -2.47 13.84
CA TYR A 185 1.90 -2.50 14.79
C TYR A 185 0.75 -3.39 14.36
N THR A 186 0.49 -3.48 13.05
CA THR A 186 -0.59 -4.31 12.52
C THR A 186 -0.23 -5.80 12.57
N ALA A 187 1.03 -6.16 12.32
CA ALA A 187 1.45 -7.55 12.21
C ALA A 187 2.01 -8.15 13.53
N LYS A 188 2.34 -7.33 14.54
CA LYS A 188 3.08 -7.82 15.71
C LYS A 188 2.37 -8.87 16.57
N SER A 189 1.05 -8.93 16.57
CA SER A 189 0.28 -9.81 17.46
C SER A 189 -0.14 -11.14 16.83
N GLU A 190 -0.13 -11.23 15.50
CA GLU A 190 -0.72 -12.37 14.77
C GLU A 190 0.30 -13.17 13.95
N TYR A 191 1.52 -12.66 13.81
CA TYR A 191 2.56 -13.20 12.94
C TYR A 191 3.88 -13.33 13.70
N ASN A 192 4.56 -14.46 13.50
CA ASN A 192 5.84 -14.78 14.12
C ASN A 192 6.99 -13.96 13.54
N ALA A 193 6.88 -13.57 12.28
CA ALA A 193 7.87 -12.76 11.58
C ALA A 193 7.22 -11.73 10.65
N ARG A 194 7.98 -10.69 10.34
CA ARG A 194 7.55 -9.56 9.51
C ARG A 194 8.63 -9.28 8.49
N VAL A 195 8.23 -9.16 7.23
CA VAL A 195 9.14 -8.96 6.10
C VAL A 195 8.67 -7.75 5.29
N PHE A 196 9.60 -6.85 4.99
CA PHE A 196 9.38 -5.71 4.12
C PHE A 196 10.22 -5.86 2.86
N ILE A 197 9.56 -5.80 1.71
CA ILE A 197 10.17 -6.03 0.40
C ILE A 197 10.12 -4.74 -0.39
N SER A 198 11.27 -4.27 -0.87
CA SER A 198 11.34 -3.04 -1.67
C SER A 198 12.62 -3.02 -2.51
N PRO A 199 12.68 -2.25 -3.62
CA PRO A 199 13.95 -1.89 -4.23
C PRO A 199 14.89 -1.20 -3.22
N THR A 200 16.18 -1.04 -3.55
CA THR A 200 17.14 -0.41 -2.63
C THR A 200 16.63 0.94 -2.11
N ASN A 201 16.33 0.97 -0.80
CA ASN A 201 15.86 2.14 -0.08
C ASN A 201 16.52 2.16 1.32
N PRO A 202 17.63 2.89 1.48
CA PRO A 202 18.38 2.91 2.75
C PRO A 202 17.57 3.40 3.95
N ALA A 203 16.59 4.28 3.72
CA ALA A 203 15.70 4.74 4.78
C ALA A 203 14.77 3.61 5.25
N ALA A 204 14.14 2.90 4.31
CA ALA A 204 13.29 1.74 4.62
C ALA A 204 14.06 0.65 5.35
N GLU A 205 15.27 0.31 4.89
CA GLU A 205 16.11 -0.70 5.53
C GLU A 205 16.48 -0.31 6.97
N ARG A 206 16.82 0.96 7.22
CA ARG A 206 17.09 1.47 8.57
C ARG A 206 15.86 1.32 9.48
N PHE A 207 14.69 1.74 9.02
CA PHE A 207 13.45 1.62 9.82
C PHE A 207 13.05 0.17 10.05
N CYS A 208 13.21 -0.72 9.06
CA CYS A 208 12.95 -2.14 9.25
C CYS A 208 13.81 -2.71 10.38
N ARG A 209 15.10 -2.35 10.42
CA ARG A 209 16.01 -2.74 11.50
C ARG A 209 15.56 -2.24 12.86
N GLU A 210 15.11 -0.99 12.96
CA GLU A 210 14.61 -0.40 14.22
C GLU A 210 13.39 -1.16 14.78
N TYR A 211 12.52 -1.69 13.90
CA TYR A 211 11.30 -2.41 14.27
C TYR A 211 11.45 -3.95 14.28
N GLY A 212 12.66 -4.49 14.07
CA GLY A 212 12.89 -5.94 13.97
C GLY A 212 12.12 -6.58 12.81
N ILE A 213 12.06 -5.88 11.68
CA ILE A 213 11.46 -6.34 10.42
C ILE A 213 12.59 -6.74 9.46
N GLU A 214 12.47 -7.92 8.86
CA GLU A 214 13.42 -8.40 7.84
C GLU A 214 13.24 -7.59 6.55
N PHE A 215 14.32 -7.04 6.00
CA PHE A 215 14.26 -6.23 4.78
C PHE A 215 14.86 -6.97 3.59
N ILE A 216 14.04 -7.27 2.58
CA ILE A 216 14.49 -7.97 1.37
C ILE A 216 14.52 -6.99 0.19
N ARG A 217 15.69 -6.88 -0.43
CA ARG A 217 15.92 -6.06 -1.62
C ARG A 217 15.43 -6.79 -2.87
N SER A 218 14.49 -6.19 -3.60
CA SER A 218 13.94 -6.80 -4.83
C SER A 218 14.82 -6.57 -6.07
N ASP A 219 15.77 -5.65 -6.03
CA ASP A 219 16.66 -5.27 -7.13
C ASP A 219 17.92 -6.15 -7.25
N LYS A 220 18.15 -7.07 -6.30
CA LYS A 220 19.19 -8.11 -6.41
C LYS A 220 18.74 -9.26 -7.33
N VAL A 221 18.28 -8.94 -8.53
CA VAL A 221 17.94 -9.93 -9.56
C VAL A 221 19.20 -10.30 -10.33
N GLY A 222 19.64 -11.57 -10.21
CA GLY A 222 20.53 -12.20 -11.19
C GLY A 222 21.95 -12.56 -10.76
N SER A 223 22.41 -12.16 -9.57
CA SER A 223 23.70 -12.63 -9.04
C SER A 223 23.49 -13.26 -7.68
N ASP A 224 23.59 -14.59 -7.64
CA ASP A 224 23.88 -15.36 -6.44
C ASP A 224 22.83 -15.28 -5.33
N ALA A 225 21.71 -15.99 -5.54
CA ALA A 225 21.12 -16.77 -4.45
C ALA A 225 21.99 -18.02 -4.19
N SER A 226 23.30 -17.85 -4.10
CA SER A 226 24.25 -18.84 -3.62
C SER A 226 24.76 -18.34 -2.28
N ASP A 227 24.11 -18.78 -1.21
CA ASP A 227 24.74 -19.63 -0.18
C ASP A 227 23.78 -19.76 1.02
N SER A 228 22.57 -20.30 0.81
CA SER A 228 21.61 -20.62 1.89
C SER A 228 21.92 -21.95 2.58
N SER A 229 23.13 -22.50 2.39
CA SER A 229 23.53 -23.83 2.84
C SER A 229 23.57 -24.03 4.37
N ARG A 230 23.20 -23.01 5.16
CA ARG A 230 23.20 -23.05 6.63
C ARG A 230 21.98 -22.43 7.32
N GLN A 231 20.97 -21.93 6.60
CA GLN A 231 19.78 -21.37 7.26
C GLN A 231 18.71 -22.45 7.46
N THR A 232 18.38 -22.71 8.73
CA THR A 232 17.35 -23.67 9.13
C THR A 232 15.95 -23.22 8.72
N ILE A 233 15.71 -21.91 8.64
CA ILE A 233 14.50 -21.31 8.04
C ILE A 233 14.95 -20.43 6.87
N PRO A 234 14.64 -20.78 5.62
CA PRO A 234 15.06 -20.01 4.46
C PRO A 234 14.54 -18.57 4.48
N ILE A 235 15.27 -17.64 3.85
CA ILE A 235 14.90 -16.21 3.67
C ILE A 235 14.98 -15.37 4.96
N LEU A 236 14.64 -15.92 6.13
CA LEU A 236 14.62 -15.17 7.39
C LEU A 236 15.96 -15.26 8.11
N SER A 237 16.57 -14.12 8.38
CA SER A 237 17.89 -14.04 9.04
C SER A 237 17.81 -13.65 10.52
N GLY A 238 16.75 -12.95 10.91
CA GLY A 238 16.49 -12.57 12.30
C GLY A 238 15.74 -13.62 13.12
N PRO A 239 15.74 -13.49 14.47
CA PRO A 239 14.98 -14.37 15.35
C PRO A 239 13.48 -14.30 15.05
N ILE A 240 12.82 -15.45 15.18
CA ILE A 240 11.38 -15.60 14.91
C ILE A 240 10.67 -15.84 16.23
N GLU A 241 9.67 -15.02 16.52
CA GLU A 241 8.94 -15.04 17.79
C GLU A 241 8.21 -16.37 17.99
N GLY A 242 8.52 -17.06 19.09
CA GLY A 242 8.03 -18.41 19.40
C GLY A 242 8.81 -19.55 18.74
N HIS A 243 9.87 -19.25 17.99
CA HIS A 243 10.73 -20.21 17.30
C HIS A 243 12.22 -19.93 17.54
N GLU A 244 12.58 -19.42 18.73
CA GLU A 244 13.92 -18.95 19.08
C GLU A 244 14.97 -20.07 18.99
N LYS A 245 14.59 -21.31 19.33
CA LYS A 245 15.45 -22.52 19.29
C LYS A 245 16.10 -22.76 17.93
N VAL A 246 15.52 -22.22 16.86
CA VAL A 246 16.05 -22.37 15.50
C VAL A 246 17.37 -21.61 15.31
N PHE A 247 17.60 -20.57 16.12
CA PHE A 247 18.75 -19.67 16.01
C PHE A 247 19.82 -19.90 17.09
N GLU A 248 19.61 -20.89 17.96
CA GLU A 248 20.52 -21.26 19.05
C GLU A 248 21.54 -22.36 18.66
N SER A 249 21.58 -22.74 17.37
CA SER A 249 22.37 -23.86 16.82
C SER A 249 23.72 -23.44 16.24
#